data_AF-A0A838EF67-F1
#
_entry.id   AF-A0A838EF67-F1
#
_cell.length_a   1.000
_cell.length_b   1.000
_cell.length_c   1.000
_cell.angle_alpha   90.00
_cell.angle_beta   90.00
_cell.angle_gamma   90.00
#
_symmetry.space_group_name_H-M   'P 1'
#
loop_
_entity.id
_entity.type
_entity.pdbx_description
1 polymer ?
#
loop_
_entity_poly.entity_id
_entity_poly.type
_entity_poly.pdbx_seq_one_letter_code
_entity_poly.pdbx_strand_id
1 'polypeptide(L)'
;MGKRGKKRKFSDVWATQTQLGNMFNLSAKEIGQKLNELELRTYSADQHKYIPTQRAINDGFCTSTPLKHGIPFYMWQREKVSLLLQEKFQMVPLSDTDIEHRETALYLIETEKEADEGYDKMYYLFFDTISPEDLPPIIAWSLIEARKNADPVYQRLVDGIAVEDFAIINYQLERLGSSIRLRSNSSAAPTEQSDAPT
;
A
#
# COMPACT_ATOMS: atom_id res chain seq x y z
N MET A 1 -36.22 -21.19 -3.19
CA MET A 1 -35.29 -21.27 -2.05
C MET A 1 -34.56 -19.94 -1.91
N GLY A 2 -34.85 -19.16 -0.88
CA GLY A 2 -34.24 -17.84 -0.69
C GLY A 2 -32.78 -17.95 -0.27
N LYS A 3 -31.87 -17.35 -1.05
CA LYS A 3 -30.47 -17.15 -0.65
C LYS A 3 -30.47 -16.28 0.61
N ARG A 4 -30.21 -16.88 1.78
CA ARG A 4 -29.96 -16.14 3.02
C ARG A 4 -28.75 -15.24 2.77
N GLY A 5 -28.98 -13.93 2.68
CA GLY A 5 -27.91 -12.96 2.48
C GLY A 5 -26.83 -13.14 3.55
N LYS A 6 -25.55 -13.28 3.14
CA LYS A 6 -24.41 -13.25 4.06
C LYS A 6 -24.53 -11.96 4.88
N LYS A 7 -24.68 -12.08 6.20
CA LYS A 7 -24.63 -10.92 7.10
C LYS A 7 -23.26 -10.26 6.93
N ARG A 8 -23.24 -8.95 6.64
CA ARG A 8 -21.99 -8.16 6.58
C ARG A 8 -21.28 -8.26 7.93
N LYS A 9 -19.99 -8.57 7.92
CA LYS A 9 -19.18 -8.61 9.13
C LYS A 9 -18.96 -7.17 9.62
N PHE A 10 -18.70 -7.02 10.91
CA PHE A 10 -18.40 -5.71 11.50
C PHE A 10 -17.18 -5.05 10.83
N SER A 11 -16.16 -5.83 10.50
CA SER A 11 -14.96 -5.43 9.74
C SER A 11 -15.25 -4.92 8.33
N ASP A 12 -16.40 -5.29 7.74
CA ASP A 12 -16.78 -4.85 6.39
C ASP A 12 -17.35 -3.42 6.44
N VAL A 13 -17.80 -2.97 7.61
CA VAL A 13 -18.45 -1.67 7.81
C VAL A 13 -17.53 -0.68 8.54
N TRP A 14 -16.75 -1.18 9.49
CA TRP A 14 -15.90 -0.37 10.37
C TRP A 14 -14.44 -0.68 10.15
N ALA A 15 -13.65 0.37 9.96
CA ALA A 15 -12.23 0.29 9.65
C ALA A 15 -11.38 1.08 10.67
N THR A 16 -10.18 0.58 10.93
CA THR A 16 -9.14 1.34 11.64
C THR A 16 -8.49 2.36 10.72
N GLN A 17 -7.70 3.30 11.26
CA GLN A 17 -6.92 4.23 10.42
C GLN A 17 -5.93 3.50 9.52
N THR A 18 -5.36 2.39 9.99
CA THR A 18 -4.47 1.54 9.19
C THR A 18 -5.22 0.89 8.04
N GLN A 19 -6.42 0.34 8.28
CA GLN A 19 -7.23 -0.28 7.23
C GLN A 19 -7.69 0.75 6.19
N LEU A 20 -8.10 1.95 6.62
CA LEU A 20 -8.36 3.06 5.69
C LEU A 20 -7.10 3.45 4.92
N GLY A 21 -5.94 3.46 5.58
CA GLY A 21 -4.67 3.77 4.94
C GLY A 21 -4.34 2.79 3.83
N ASN A 22 -4.48 1.49 4.11
CA ASN A 22 -4.27 0.44 3.12
C ASN A 22 -5.16 0.61 1.88
N MET A 23 -6.43 0.99 2.07
CA MET A 23 -7.35 1.24 0.95
C MET A 23 -6.91 2.37 0.02
N PHE A 24 -6.11 3.33 0.49
CA PHE A 24 -5.72 4.51 -0.28
C PHE A 24 -4.20 4.58 -0.53
N ASN A 25 -3.45 3.52 -0.23
CA ASN A 25 -1.98 3.52 -0.24
C ASN A 25 -1.35 4.63 0.65
N LEU A 26 -2.00 4.91 1.79
CA LEU A 26 -1.57 5.91 2.76
C LEU A 26 -1.19 5.25 4.07
N SER A 27 -0.30 5.90 4.82
CA SER A 27 -0.05 5.54 6.22
C SER A 27 -1.25 5.90 7.10
N ALA A 28 -1.37 5.23 8.24
CA ALA A 28 -2.36 5.58 9.26
C ALA A 28 -2.21 7.04 9.74
N LYS A 29 -0.98 7.58 9.71
CA LYS A 29 -0.69 8.98 10.06
C LYS A 29 -1.28 9.95 9.04
N GLU A 30 -1.09 9.68 7.75
CA GLU A 30 -1.66 10.49 6.66
C GLU A 30 -3.18 10.45 6.69
N ILE A 31 -3.79 9.28 6.90
CA ILE A 31 -5.24 9.18 7.14
C ILE A 31 -5.63 10.02 8.36
N GLY A 32 -4.87 9.96 9.45
CA GLY A 32 -5.09 10.78 10.64
C GLY A 32 -5.09 12.28 10.34
N GLN A 33 -4.21 12.75 9.46
CA GLN A 33 -4.17 14.14 8.99
C GLN A 33 -5.38 14.47 8.12
N LYS A 34 -5.75 13.60 7.18
CA LYS A 34 -6.93 13.79 6.32
C LYS A 34 -8.23 13.83 7.10
N LEU A 35 -8.35 13.02 8.16
CA LEU A 35 -9.47 13.07 9.09
C LEU A 35 -9.54 14.38 9.88
N ASN A 36 -8.38 14.99 10.20
CA ASN A 36 -8.33 16.32 10.82
C ASN A 36 -8.76 17.41 9.82
N GLU A 37 -8.27 17.34 8.58
CA GLU A 37 -8.68 18.24 7.49
C GLU A 37 -10.18 18.12 7.15
N LEU A 38 -10.79 16.95 7.37
CA LEU A 38 -12.23 16.72 7.27
C LEU A 38 -13.03 17.14 8.52
N GLU A 39 -12.36 17.67 9.54
CA GLU A 39 -12.95 18.04 10.83
C GLU A 39 -13.62 16.85 11.56
N LEU A 40 -13.21 15.63 11.23
CA LEU A 40 -13.69 14.40 11.86
C LEU A 40 -12.88 14.03 13.09
N ARG A 41 -11.67 14.58 13.23
CA ARG A 41 -10.75 14.36 14.35
C ARG A 41 -10.17 15.69 14.82
N THR A 42 -9.91 15.84 16.11
CA THR A 42 -9.26 17.02 16.69
C THR A 42 -8.32 16.62 17.82
N TYR A 43 -7.33 17.46 18.14
CA TYR A 43 -6.45 17.25 19.28
C TYR A 43 -7.15 17.69 20.57
N SER A 44 -7.28 16.76 21.53
CA SER A 44 -7.77 17.06 22.88
C SER A 44 -6.57 17.33 23.79
N ALA A 45 -6.49 18.54 24.33
CA ALA A 45 -5.47 18.92 25.29
C ALA A 45 -5.58 18.10 26.59
N ASP A 46 -6.81 17.88 27.07
CA ASP A 46 -7.10 17.15 28.31
C ASP A 46 -6.65 15.68 28.25
N GLN A 47 -6.86 15.04 27.10
CA GLN A 47 -6.48 13.63 26.91
C GLN A 47 -5.11 13.48 26.24
N HIS A 48 -4.45 14.59 25.94
CA HIS A 48 -3.17 14.68 25.23
C HIS A 48 -3.10 13.84 23.95
N LYS A 49 -4.23 13.69 23.26
CA LYS A 49 -4.36 12.81 22.09
C LYS A 49 -5.43 13.32 21.13
N TYR A 50 -5.31 12.88 19.87
CA TYR A 50 -6.32 13.16 18.87
C TYR A 50 -7.53 12.22 19.00
N ILE A 51 -8.72 12.79 19.18
CA ILE A 51 -10.00 12.10 19.33
C ILE A 51 -10.98 12.48 18.22
N PRO A 52 -11.99 11.65 17.91
CA PRO A 52 -13.07 12.03 17.00
C PRO A 52 -13.82 13.26 17.51
N THR A 53 -14.28 14.11 16.59
CA THR A 53 -15.15 15.23 16.94
C THR A 53 -16.55 14.73 17.31
N GLN A 54 -17.32 15.51 18.07
CA GLN A 54 -18.71 15.15 18.40
C GLN A 54 -19.56 14.99 17.13
N ARG A 55 -19.28 15.80 16.10
CA ARG A 55 -19.87 15.67 14.76
C ARG A 55 -19.61 14.29 14.16
N ALA A 56 -18.36 13.81 14.18
CA ALA A 56 -18.03 12.50 13.64
C ALA A 56 -18.78 11.35 14.35
N ILE A 57 -19.02 11.47 15.66
CA ILE A 57 -19.79 10.50 16.44
C ILE A 57 -21.29 10.59 16.11
N ASN A 58 -21.87 11.79 16.17
CA ASN A 58 -23.30 12.02 15.96
C ASN A 58 -23.75 11.64 14.54
N ASP A 59 -22.94 11.96 13.54
CA ASP A 59 -23.25 11.69 12.13
C ASP A 59 -22.91 10.23 11.73
N GLY A 60 -22.41 9.44 12.69
CA GLY A 60 -22.08 8.02 12.51
C GLY A 60 -20.90 7.79 11.55
N PHE A 61 -19.92 8.69 11.53
CA PHE A 61 -18.61 8.47 10.88
C PHE A 61 -17.67 7.69 11.78
N CYS A 62 -17.86 7.74 13.09
CA CYS A 62 -17.02 7.08 14.07
C CYS A 62 -17.84 6.37 15.15
N THR A 63 -17.37 5.20 15.57
CA THR A 63 -17.85 4.50 16.76
C THR A 63 -16.67 4.20 17.68
N SER A 64 -16.93 4.11 18.98
CA SER A 64 -15.97 3.59 19.94
C SER A 64 -16.27 2.12 20.25
N THR A 65 -15.20 1.34 20.43
CA THR A 65 -15.25 0.00 21.02
C THR A 65 -14.39 0.03 22.29
N PRO A 66 -14.91 -0.40 23.45
CA PRO A 66 -14.13 -0.41 24.67
C PRO A 66 -13.06 -1.52 24.62
N LEU A 67 -11.80 -1.17 24.91
CA LEU A 67 -10.73 -2.16 25.12
C LEU A 67 -10.78 -2.74 26.55
N LYS A 68 -9.96 -3.77 26.82
CA LYS A 68 -9.86 -4.48 28.11
C LYS A 68 -9.66 -3.57 29.35
N HIS A 69 -9.22 -2.34 29.17
CA HIS A 69 -8.97 -1.36 30.24
C HIS A 69 -9.86 -0.11 30.17
N GLY A 70 -10.98 -0.17 29.44
CA GLY A 70 -11.91 0.98 29.29
C GLY A 70 -11.41 2.10 28.39
N ILE A 71 -10.20 1.98 27.81
CA ILE A 71 -9.70 2.92 26.81
C ILE A 71 -10.55 2.78 25.54
N PRO A 72 -11.18 3.86 25.06
CA PRO A 72 -11.97 3.80 23.84
C PRO A 72 -11.05 3.64 22.64
N PHE A 73 -11.30 2.60 21.86
CA PHE A 73 -10.72 2.41 20.54
C PHE A 73 -11.70 2.88 19.47
N TYR A 74 -11.29 3.84 18.66
CA TYR A 74 -12.17 4.44 17.66
C TYR A 74 -12.04 3.75 16.31
N MET A 75 -13.18 3.43 15.72
CA MET A 75 -13.29 2.87 14.38
C MET A 75 -14.12 3.79 13.51
N TRP A 76 -13.77 3.84 12.23
CA TRP A 76 -14.32 4.74 11.25
C TRP A 76 -15.26 3.99 10.31
N GLN A 77 -16.38 4.59 9.96
CA GLN A 77 -17.31 4.00 9.00
C GLN A 77 -16.62 4.03 7.62
N ARG A 78 -16.33 2.83 7.09
CA ARG A 78 -15.45 2.64 5.94
C ARG A 78 -15.94 3.36 4.68
N GLU A 79 -17.21 3.20 4.34
CA GLU A 79 -17.84 3.72 3.12
C GLU A 79 -17.98 5.25 3.15
N LYS A 80 -18.53 5.80 4.22
CA LYS A 80 -18.73 7.24 4.44
C LYS A 80 -17.41 8.00 4.45
N VAL A 81 -16.41 7.50 5.19
CA VAL A 81 -15.10 8.15 5.22
C VAL A 81 -14.40 8.01 3.87
N SER A 82 -14.50 6.85 3.22
CA SER A 82 -13.97 6.66 1.87
C SER A 82 -14.57 7.67 0.87
N LEU A 83 -15.89 7.88 0.88
CA LEU A 83 -16.54 8.87 0.02
C LEU A 83 -16.03 10.28 0.27
N LEU A 84 -15.90 10.71 1.53
CA LEU A 84 -15.35 12.02 1.85
C LEU A 84 -13.89 12.20 1.39
N LEU A 85 -13.08 11.14 1.49
CA LEU A 85 -11.71 11.17 1.01
C LEU A 85 -11.65 11.30 -0.52
N GLN A 86 -12.52 10.58 -1.23
CA GLN A 86 -12.66 10.68 -2.69
C GLN A 86 -13.14 12.07 -3.11
N GLU A 87 -14.20 12.59 -2.49
CA GLU A 87 -14.80 13.89 -2.84
C GLU A 87 -13.87 15.07 -2.55
N LYS A 88 -13.26 15.12 -1.37
CA LYS A 88 -12.44 16.26 -0.95
C LYS A 88 -11.02 16.23 -1.51
N PHE A 89 -10.43 15.05 -1.64
CA PHE A 89 -9.02 14.89 -2.00
C PHE A 89 -8.80 14.21 -3.35
N GLN A 90 -9.86 13.85 -4.08
CA GLN A 90 -9.78 13.16 -5.37
C GLN A 90 -8.97 11.85 -5.29
N MET A 91 -8.97 11.22 -4.11
CA MET A 91 -8.29 9.95 -3.90
C MET A 91 -9.10 8.84 -4.55
N VAL A 92 -8.42 7.83 -5.07
CA VAL A 92 -9.07 6.63 -5.63
C VAL A 92 -8.72 5.46 -4.71
N PRO A 93 -9.72 4.73 -4.17
CA PRO A 93 -9.43 3.55 -3.38
C PRO A 93 -8.84 2.45 -4.28
N LEU A 94 -7.86 1.72 -3.75
CA LEU A 94 -7.34 0.51 -4.36
C LEU A 94 -8.44 -0.55 -4.47
N SER A 95 -8.33 -1.39 -5.49
CA SER A 95 -9.14 -2.61 -5.58
C SER A 95 -8.73 -3.60 -4.48
N ASP A 96 -9.64 -4.49 -4.07
CA ASP A 96 -9.30 -5.53 -3.07
C ASP A 96 -8.12 -6.40 -3.55
N THR A 97 -8.06 -6.69 -4.84
CA THR A 97 -6.93 -7.42 -5.47
C THR A 97 -5.62 -6.64 -5.37
N ASP A 98 -5.63 -5.33 -5.61
CA ASP A 98 -4.41 -4.49 -5.45
C ASP A 98 -3.95 -4.43 -4.00
N ILE A 99 -4.88 -4.47 -3.04
CA ILE A 99 -4.53 -4.54 -1.61
C ILE A 99 -3.85 -5.87 -1.31
N GLU A 100 -4.39 -6.99 -1.80
CA GLU A 100 -3.79 -8.32 -1.64
C GLU A 100 -2.40 -8.39 -2.28
N HIS A 101 -2.24 -7.95 -3.53
CA HIS A 101 -0.94 -7.90 -4.20
C HIS A 101 0.08 -7.06 -3.44
N ARG A 102 -0.35 -5.92 -2.86
CA ARG A 102 0.51 -5.08 -2.04
C ARG A 102 0.93 -5.75 -0.73
N GLU A 103 0.01 -6.45 -0.06
CA GLU A 103 0.32 -7.21 1.16
C GLU A 103 1.33 -8.33 0.87
N THR A 104 1.14 -9.06 -0.23
CA THR A 104 2.07 -10.07 -0.73
C THR A 104 3.42 -9.45 -1.09
N ALA A 105 3.43 -8.28 -1.72
CA ALA A 105 4.66 -7.55 -2.05
C ALA A 105 5.47 -7.13 -0.83
N LEU A 106 4.80 -6.68 0.25
CA LEU A 106 5.46 -6.33 1.52
C LEU A 106 6.07 -7.57 2.18
N TYR A 107 5.39 -8.72 2.12
CA TYR A 107 5.96 -9.98 2.60
C TYR A 107 7.18 -10.42 1.78
N LEU A 108 7.15 -10.22 0.46
CA LEU A 108 8.30 -10.50 -0.41
C LEU A 108 9.52 -9.66 -0.02
N ILE A 109 9.32 -8.35 0.20
CA ILE A 109 10.40 -7.45 0.63
C ILE A 109 11.01 -7.91 1.96
N GLU A 110 10.17 -8.34 2.91
CA GLU A 110 10.67 -8.81 4.21
C GLU A 110 11.45 -10.13 4.06
N THR A 111 10.92 -11.07 3.28
CA THR A 111 11.59 -12.35 3.02
C THR A 111 12.95 -12.16 2.35
N GLU A 112 13.05 -11.20 1.42
CA GLU A 112 14.30 -10.83 0.74
C GLU A 112 15.33 -10.20 1.69
N LYS A 113 14.89 -9.55 2.78
CA LYS A 113 15.79 -9.08 3.84
C LYS A 113 16.29 -10.24 4.70
N GLU A 114 15.41 -11.17 5.06
CA GLU A 114 15.77 -12.35 5.85
C GLU A 114 16.68 -13.32 5.08
N ALA A 115 16.57 -13.36 3.74
CA ALA A 115 17.45 -14.15 2.88
C ALA A 115 18.92 -13.67 2.96
N ASP A 116 19.17 -12.35 3.04
CA ASP A 116 20.50 -11.79 3.30
C ASP A 116 21.08 -12.27 4.65
N GLU A 117 20.21 -12.61 5.60
CA GLU A 117 20.57 -13.14 6.92
C GLU A 117 20.73 -14.67 6.95
N GLY A 118 20.58 -15.34 5.80
CA GLY A 118 20.82 -16.78 5.62
C GLY A 118 19.58 -17.68 5.62
N TYR A 119 18.37 -17.13 5.55
CA TYR A 119 17.09 -17.88 5.56
C TYR A 119 16.47 -18.07 4.16
N ASP A 120 17.26 -18.56 3.21
CA ASP A 120 16.94 -18.70 1.77
C ASP A 120 15.72 -19.61 1.45
N LYS A 121 15.34 -20.54 2.34
CA LYS A 121 14.27 -21.53 2.06
C LYS A 121 12.86 -20.95 1.99
N MET A 122 12.57 -19.86 2.70
CA MET A 122 11.23 -19.26 2.70
C MET A 122 10.97 -18.48 1.40
N TYR A 123 12.02 -17.92 0.80
CA TYR A 123 11.97 -17.21 -0.46
C TYR A 123 11.46 -18.11 -1.60
N TYR A 124 12.05 -19.29 -1.80
CA TYR A 124 11.63 -20.21 -2.86
C TYR A 124 10.21 -20.75 -2.67
N LEU A 125 9.82 -21.08 -1.43
CA LEU A 125 8.45 -21.56 -1.15
C LEU A 125 7.39 -20.49 -1.41
N PHE A 126 7.76 -19.22 -1.23
CA PHE A 126 6.84 -18.12 -1.47
C PHE A 126 6.50 -17.98 -2.96
N PHE A 127 7.49 -18.03 -3.86
CA PHE A 127 7.23 -17.94 -5.30
C PHE A 127 6.39 -19.11 -5.83
N ASP A 128 6.56 -20.32 -5.27
CA ASP A 128 5.74 -21.49 -5.65
C ASP A 128 4.24 -21.32 -5.29
N THR A 129 3.89 -20.38 -4.41
CA THR A 129 2.48 -20.11 -4.03
C THR A 129 1.83 -19.00 -4.85
N ILE A 130 2.59 -18.25 -5.64
CA ILE A 130 2.09 -17.12 -6.41
C ILE A 130 1.72 -17.58 -7.83
N SER A 131 0.51 -17.25 -8.26
CA SER A 131 0.11 -17.46 -9.66
C SER A 131 0.98 -16.63 -10.60
N PRO A 132 1.40 -17.16 -11.76
CA PRO A 132 2.14 -16.38 -12.77
C PRO A 132 1.43 -15.08 -13.19
N GLU A 133 0.10 -15.04 -13.14
CA GLU A 133 -0.70 -13.86 -13.49
C GLU A 133 -0.64 -12.76 -12.41
N ASP A 134 -0.45 -13.14 -11.15
CA ASP A 134 -0.36 -12.23 -10.01
C ASP A 134 1.06 -11.70 -9.79
N LEU A 135 2.07 -12.38 -10.36
CA LEU A 135 3.46 -12.03 -10.15
C LEU A 135 3.81 -10.61 -10.67
N PRO A 136 3.45 -10.18 -11.89
CA PRO A 136 3.78 -8.83 -12.37
C PRO A 136 3.23 -7.69 -11.48
N PRO A 137 1.94 -7.67 -11.06
CA PRO A 137 1.46 -6.62 -10.16
C PRO A 137 2.08 -6.70 -8.76
N ILE A 138 2.39 -7.90 -8.22
CA ILE A 138 3.12 -8.03 -6.95
C ILE A 138 4.51 -7.40 -7.06
N ILE A 139 5.27 -7.72 -8.11
CA ILE A 139 6.60 -7.13 -8.33
C ILE A 139 6.53 -5.60 -8.48
N ALA A 140 5.54 -5.08 -9.21
CA ALA A 140 5.33 -3.64 -9.33
C ALA A 140 5.08 -2.98 -7.96
N TRP A 141 4.26 -3.60 -7.10
CA TRP A 141 4.05 -3.14 -5.73
C TRP A 141 5.32 -3.21 -4.88
N SER A 142 6.11 -4.28 -5.00
CA SER A 142 7.38 -4.43 -4.26
C SER A 142 8.35 -3.30 -4.61
N LEU A 143 8.46 -2.95 -5.90
CA LEU A 143 9.27 -1.81 -6.33
C LEU A 143 8.76 -0.47 -5.79
N ILE A 144 7.45 -0.26 -5.77
CA ILE A 144 6.83 0.97 -5.22
C ILE A 144 7.14 1.11 -3.72
N GLU A 145 6.90 0.06 -2.94
CA GLU A 145 7.10 0.09 -1.48
C GLU A 145 8.57 0.16 -1.09
N ALA A 146 9.45 -0.61 -1.75
CA ALA A 146 10.88 -0.55 -1.50
C ALA A 146 11.43 0.86 -1.82
N ARG A 147 11.01 1.47 -2.95
CA ARG A 147 11.42 2.84 -3.29
C ARG A 147 10.89 3.88 -2.31
N LYS A 148 9.63 3.76 -1.88
CA LYS A 148 8.99 4.67 -0.92
C LYS A 148 9.74 4.72 0.40
N ASN A 149 10.28 3.57 0.84
CA ASN A 149 11.00 3.44 2.09
C ASN A 149 12.53 3.60 1.94
N ALA A 150 13.03 3.91 0.73
CA ALA A 150 14.46 3.93 0.39
C ALA A 150 15.17 2.63 0.81
N ASP A 151 14.48 1.50 0.63
CA ASP A 151 14.92 0.18 1.05
C ASP A 151 16.02 -0.35 0.10
N PRO A 152 17.17 -0.84 0.60
CA PRO A 152 18.23 -1.39 -0.24
C PRO A 152 17.77 -2.59 -1.09
N VAL A 153 16.71 -3.29 -0.66
CA VAL A 153 16.06 -4.36 -1.43
C VAL A 153 15.63 -3.89 -2.82
N TYR A 154 15.32 -2.60 -2.99
CA TYR A 154 14.85 -2.04 -4.26
C TYR A 154 15.79 -2.38 -5.43
N GLN A 155 17.10 -2.19 -5.27
CA GLN A 155 18.04 -2.42 -6.37
C GLN A 155 18.13 -3.90 -6.73
N ARG A 156 18.10 -4.79 -5.74
CA ARG A 156 18.11 -6.24 -5.96
C ARG A 156 16.87 -6.72 -6.70
N LEU A 157 15.70 -6.20 -6.31
CA LEU A 157 14.46 -6.48 -7.04
C LEU A 157 14.57 -6.04 -8.49
N VAL A 158 15.12 -4.84 -8.77
CA VAL A 158 15.33 -4.36 -10.14
C VAL A 158 16.29 -5.29 -10.91
N ASP A 159 17.40 -5.69 -10.29
CA ASP A 159 18.43 -6.51 -10.91
C ASP A 159 17.96 -7.96 -11.16
N GLY A 160 17.02 -8.45 -10.34
CA GLY A 160 16.43 -9.79 -10.46
C GLY A 160 15.31 -9.91 -11.48
N ILE A 161 14.82 -8.80 -12.05
CA ILE A 161 13.75 -8.82 -13.06
C ILE A 161 14.34 -9.11 -14.44
N ALA A 162 13.80 -10.12 -15.12
CA ALA A 162 14.18 -10.44 -16.49
C ALA A 162 13.76 -9.32 -17.47
N VAL A 163 14.58 -9.05 -18.48
CA VAL A 163 14.37 -7.91 -19.40
C VAL A 163 13.06 -8.05 -20.18
N GLU A 164 12.67 -9.28 -20.52
CA GLU A 164 11.40 -9.63 -21.13
C GLU A 164 10.18 -9.20 -20.30
N ASP A 165 10.30 -9.16 -18.97
CA ASP A 165 9.22 -8.78 -18.07
C ASP A 165 9.10 -7.26 -17.87
N PHE A 166 10.07 -6.47 -18.35
CA PHE A 166 10.05 -5.02 -18.17
C PHE A 166 8.80 -4.38 -18.74
N ALA A 167 8.30 -4.87 -19.88
CA ALA A 167 7.11 -4.31 -20.52
C ALA A 167 5.87 -4.48 -19.63
N ILE A 168 5.63 -5.70 -19.13
CA ILE A 168 4.45 -5.99 -18.31
C ILE A 168 4.54 -5.33 -16.94
N ILE A 169 5.73 -5.26 -16.32
CA ILE A 169 5.91 -4.60 -15.03
C ILE A 169 5.78 -3.08 -15.19
N ASN A 170 6.34 -2.47 -16.24
CA ASN A 170 6.15 -1.03 -16.50
C ASN A 170 4.68 -0.67 -16.72
N TYR A 171 3.91 -1.53 -17.40
CA TYR A 171 2.46 -1.37 -17.53
C TYR A 171 1.77 -1.35 -16.16
N GLN A 172 2.12 -2.28 -15.26
CA GLN A 172 1.56 -2.32 -13.91
C GLN A 172 1.97 -1.09 -13.08
N LEU A 173 3.23 -0.66 -13.16
CA LEU A 173 3.73 0.54 -12.49
C LEU A 173 2.96 1.79 -12.95
N GLU A 174 2.70 1.92 -14.25
CA GLU A 174 1.90 3.02 -14.79
C GLU A 174 0.44 2.97 -14.33
N ARG A 175 -0.19 1.79 -14.39
CA ARG A 175 -1.56 1.58 -13.88
C ARG A 175 -1.70 1.99 -12.41
N LEU A 176 -0.69 1.70 -11.61
CA LEU A 176 -0.62 2.05 -10.18
C LEU A 176 -0.21 3.52 -9.93
N GLY A 177 -0.04 4.33 -10.98
CA GLY A 177 0.34 5.75 -10.87
C GLY A 177 1.78 5.99 -10.44
N SER A 178 2.65 4.98 -10.53
CA SER A 178 4.07 5.09 -10.17
C SER A 178 4.88 5.77 -11.28
N SER A 179 5.90 6.52 -10.87
CA SER A 179 6.90 7.12 -11.77
C SER A 179 8.12 6.22 -12.02
N ILE A 180 8.16 5.03 -11.40
CA ILE A 180 9.23 4.05 -11.63
C ILE A 180 9.15 3.57 -13.09
N ARG A 181 10.29 3.50 -13.78
CA ARG A 181 10.40 2.91 -15.11
C ARG A 181 11.64 2.03 -15.19
N LEU A 182 11.43 0.75 -15.46
CA LEU A 182 12.49 -0.21 -15.76
C LEU A 182 12.99 0.07 -17.17
N ARG A 183 14.31 0.15 -17.34
CA ARG A 183 14.97 0.37 -18.64
C ARG A 183 15.95 -0.77 -18.87
N SER A 184 15.98 -1.30 -20.08
CA SER A 184 17.11 -2.11 -20.52
C SER A 184 18.33 -1.19 -20.57
N ASN A 185 19.38 -1.53 -19.83
CA ASN A 185 20.70 -0.93 -19.99
C ASN A 185 21.30 -1.41 -21.33
N SER A 186 20.69 -0.98 -22.43
CA SER A 186 21.16 -1.20 -23.81
C SER A 186 21.48 0.15 -24.46
N SER A 187 22.04 1.07 -23.69
CA SER A 187 22.81 2.20 -24.21
C SER A 187 24.14 2.32 -23.46
N ALA A 188 25.04 1.36 -23.71
CA ALA A 188 26.44 1.73 -23.75
C ALA A 188 26.56 2.74 -24.90
N ALA A 189 26.76 4.01 -24.58
CA ALA A 189 27.07 5.02 -25.58
C ALA A 189 28.38 4.62 -26.29
N PRO A 190 28.43 4.55 -27.63
CA PRO A 190 29.68 4.47 -28.36
C PRO A 190 30.10 5.87 -28.78
N THR A 191 31.04 6.47 -28.06
CA THR A 191 31.74 7.70 -28.47
C THR A 191 33.03 7.79 -27.62
N GLU A 192 34.25 7.87 -28.13
CA GLU A 192 34.77 8.24 -29.45
C GLU A 192 36.06 7.45 -29.75
N GLN A 193 36.15 6.87 -30.94
CA GLN A 193 37.42 6.78 -31.65
C GLN A 193 37.83 8.22 -32.02
N SER A 194 38.98 8.67 -31.54
CA SER A 194 39.67 9.86 -32.06
C SER A 194 41.00 9.42 -32.65
N ASP A 195 40.97 8.99 -33.91
CA ASP A 195 42.14 8.96 -34.78
C ASP A 195 42.37 10.36 -35.39
N ALA A 196 43.44 11.03 -34.91
CA ALA A 196 44.40 11.93 -35.58
C ALA A 196 43.88 13.16 -36.42
N PRO A 197 44.73 14.08 -36.95
CA PRO A 197 46.19 14.30 -36.78
C PRO A 197 46.57 15.79 -36.50
N THR A 198 47.80 16.07 -36.07
CA THR A 198 48.71 17.11 -36.63
C THR A 198 50.13 16.80 -36.19
#